data_AF-A0A2A3YV79-F1
#
_entry.id   AF-A0A2A3YV79-F1
#
_cell.length_a   1.000
_cell.length_b   1.000
_cell.length_c   1.000
_cell.angle_alpha   90.00
_cell.angle_beta   90.00
_cell.angle_gamma   90.00
#
_symmetry.space_group_name_H-M   'P 1'
#
loop_
_entity.id
_entity.type
_entity.pdbx_description
1 polymer ?
#
loop_
_entity_poly.entity_id
_entity_poly.type
_entity_poly.pdbx_seq_one_letter_code
_entity_poly.pdbx_strand_id
1 'polypeptide(L)'
;MLIVDALKSAGFTVKTRGNAGRGLTKYSSGGRLAPPFDLSGWMWVAGERAGVFVTVSLQVLDQDPSSLNVHALMDRIGVHVFRAGDEIDNTDPLLERATTDLQLPLNTAEIETLLALIEAKAKAPG
;
A
#
# COMPACT_ATOMS: atom_id res chain seq x y z
N MET A 1 -4.65 -9.73 15.29
CA MET A 1 -3.30 -9.87 14.70
C MET A 1 -2.95 -8.55 14.01
N LEU A 2 -1.70 -8.11 13.94
CA LEU A 2 -1.32 -6.88 13.20
C LEU A 2 -0.81 -7.25 11.80
N ILE A 3 -1.00 -6.37 10.80
CA ILE A 3 -0.52 -6.58 9.42
C ILE A 3 1.00 -6.84 9.41
N VAL A 4 1.76 -6.12 10.25
CA VAL A 4 3.21 -6.31 10.41
C VAL A 4 3.54 -7.75 10.85
N ASP A 5 2.82 -8.28 11.83
CA ASP A 5 3.07 -9.62 12.36
C ASP A 5 2.64 -10.70 11.37
N ALA A 6 1.55 -10.46 10.65
CA ALA A 6 1.05 -11.31 9.57
C ALA A 6 2.05 -11.42 8.41
N LEU A 7 2.67 -10.31 7.99
CA LEU A 7 3.70 -10.33 6.96
C LEU A 7 4.97 -11.05 7.44
N LYS A 8 5.38 -10.83 8.69
CA LYS A 8 6.52 -11.53 9.28
C LYS A 8 6.28 -13.04 9.37
N SER A 9 5.08 -13.47 9.77
CA SER A 9 4.73 -14.90 9.83
C SER A 9 4.71 -15.55 8.44
N ALA A 10 4.37 -14.78 7.40
CA ALA A 10 4.52 -15.18 6.00
C ALA A 10 5.98 -15.11 5.49
N GLY A 11 6.96 -14.77 6.32
CA GLY A 11 8.38 -14.76 5.95
C GLY A 11 8.84 -13.50 5.20
N PHE A 12 8.05 -12.42 5.21
CA PHE A 12 8.50 -11.13 4.71
C PHE A 12 9.38 -10.42 5.74
N THR A 13 10.46 -9.82 5.27
CA THR A 13 11.23 -8.83 6.04
C THR A 13 10.50 -7.49 5.95
N VAL A 14 9.82 -7.10 7.03
CA VAL A 14 9.04 -5.86 7.10
C VAL A 14 9.95 -4.66 7.44
N LYS A 15 9.81 -3.56 6.69
CA LYS A 15 10.54 -2.31 6.95
C LYS A 15 9.91 -1.60 8.16
N THR A 16 10.69 -1.38 9.21
CA THR A 16 10.24 -0.74 10.47
C THR A 16 11.12 0.42 10.93
N ARG A 17 12.17 0.78 10.18
CA ARG A 17 13.12 1.84 10.52
C ARG A 17 12.94 3.06 9.62
N GLY A 18 13.36 4.23 10.11
CA GLY A 18 13.26 5.50 9.38
C GLY A 18 11.82 6.00 9.27
N ASN A 19 11.44 6.52 8.09
CA ASN A 19 10.06 6.92 7.78
C ASN A 19 9.19 5.74 7.32
N ALA A 20 9.49 4.52 7.78
CA ALA A 20 8.68 3.37 7.44
C ALA A 20 7.27 3.53 7.99
N GLY A 21 6.30 3.34 7.09
CA GLY A 21 4.88 3.26 7.40
C GLY A 21 4.17 4.58 7.69
N ARG A 22 4.79 5.72 7.39
CA ARG A 22 4.11 7.02 7.40
C ARG A 22 4.75 8.02 6.43
N GLY A 23 3.94 8.92 5.89
CA GLY A 23 4.38 9.96 4.98
C GLY A 23 5.29 10.99 5.65
N LEU A 24 5.91 11.82 4.81
CA LEU A 24 6.83 12.87 5.25
C LEU A 24 6.06 14.01 5.93
N THR A 25 6.58 14.50 7.06
CA THR A 25 5.98 15.65 7.77
C THR A 25 6.22 16.99 7.08
N LYS A 26 7.11 17.03 6.09
CA LYS A 26 7.48 18.23 5.32
C LYS A 26 7.55 17.89 3.83
N TYR A 27 6.45 17.42 3.27
CA TYR A 27 6.35 17.12 1.84
C TYR A 27 6.20 18.42 1.05
N SER A 28 7.16 18.70 0.16
CA SER A 28 7.20 19.93 -0.63
C SER A 28 6.86 19.73 -2.11
N SER A 29 6.63 18.49 -2.55
CA SER A 29 6.49 18.16 -3.98
C SER A 29 7.60 18.78 -4.85
N GLY A 30 8.87 18.60 -4.42
CA GLY A 30 10.02 19.20 -5.09
C GLY A 30 10.06 20.73 -5.05
N GLY A 31 9.40 21.36 -4.08
CA GLY A 31 9.33 22.82 -3.92
C GLY A 31 8.07 23.47 -4.50
N ARG A 32 7.16 22.70 -5.10
CA ARG A 32 5.88 23.21 -5.62
C ARG A 32 4.89 23.59 -4.51
N LEU A 33 4.99 22.94 -3.34
CA LEU A 33 4.17 23.24 -2.18
C LEU A 33 4.92 24.17 -1.21
N ALA A 34 4.41 25.39 -1.07
CA ALA A 34 4.91 26.39 -0.14
C ALA A 34 3.70 27.04 0.58
N PRO A 35 3.47 26.76 1.87
CA PRO A 35 4.30 25.94 2.76
C PRO A 35 4.27 24.43 2.41
N PRO A 36 5.27 23.64 2.85
CA PRO A 36 5.22 22.18 2.77
C PRO A 36 4.02 21.62 3.53
N PHE A 37 3.50 20.48 3.08
CA PHE A 37 2.39 19.77 3.71
C PHE A 37 2.88 18.63 4.61
N ASP A 38 2.11 18.35 5.66
CA ASP A 38 2.31 17.19 6.53
C ASP A 38 1.52 15.99 6.00
N LEU A 39 2.22 14.95 5.57
CA LEU A 39 1.64 13.69 5.11
C LEU A 39 1.77 12.57 6.13
N SER A 40 2.03 12.85 7.41
CA SER A 40 2.20 11.81 8.43
C SER A 40 0.99 10.91 8.60
N GLY A 41 -0.21 11.38 8.21
CA GLY A 41 -1.44 10.60 8.20
C GLY A 41 -1.51 9.55 7.09
N TRP A 42 -0.72 9.67 6.03
CA TRP A 42 -0.63 8.68 4.96
C TRP A 42 0.26 7.52 5.42
N MET A 43 -0.30 6.33 5.59
CA MET A 43 0.33 5.19 6.27
C MET A 43 0.37 3.95 5.38
N TRP A 44 1.40 3.14 5.58
CA TRP A 44 1.57 1.89 4.84
C TRP A 44 2.36 0.85 5.65
N VAL A 45 2.37 -0.39 5.18
CA VAL A 45 3.30 -1.43 5.64
C VAL A 45 4.02 -1.97 4.42
N ALA A 46 5.35 -2.00 4.45
CA ALA A 46 6.16 -2.50 3.35
C ALA A 46 6.99 -3.70 3.78
N GLY A 47 7.06 -4.72 2.93
CA GLY A 47 7.84 -5.93 3.16
C GLY A 47 8.53 -6.45 1.90
N GLU A 48 9.52 -7.30 2.09
CA GLU A 48 10.25 -7.96 1.01
C GLU A 48 10.49 -9.44 1.35
N ARG A 49 10.34 -10.30 0.34
CA ARG A 49 10.68 -11.73 0.42
C ARG A 49 11.17 -12.22 -0.94
N ALA A 50 12.44 -12.66 -1.01
CA ALA A 50 13.03 -13.28 -2.20
C ALA A 50 12.82 -12.48 -3.51
N GLY A 51 13.05 -11.15 -3.48
CA GLY A 51 12.87 -10.28 -4.65
C GLY A 51 11.43 -9.90 -4.97
N VAL A 52 10.47 -10.36 -4.17
CA VAL A 52 9.07 -9.89 -4.19
C VAL A 52 8.89 -8.82 -3.11
N PHE A 53 8.44 -7.64 -3.53
CA PHE A 53 8.12 -6.51 -2.68
C PHE A 53 6.61 -6.41 -2.51
N VAL A 54 6.18 -6.07 -1.29
CA VAL A 54 4.79 -5.79 -0.97
C VAL A 54 4.67 -4.44 -0.28
N THR A 55 3.67 -3.67 -0.67
CA THR A 55 3.19 -2.48 0.02
C THR A 55 1.70 -2.63 0.30
N VAL A 56 1.33 -2.54 1.57
CA VAL A 56 -0.05 -2.49 2.04
C VAL A 56 -0.34 -1.04 2.44
N SER A 57 -1.13 -0.33 1.64
CA SER A 57 -1.56 1.05 1.93
C SER A 57 -2.77 1.03 2.89
N LEU A 58 -2.78 1.91 3.89
CA LEU A 58 -3.92 2.06 4.82
C LEU A 58 -4.88 3.18 4.41
N GLN A 59 -4.56 3.85 3.31
CA GLN A 59 -5.42 4.77 2.59
C GLN A 59 -5.21 4.49 1.12
N VAL A 60 -6.29 4.45 0.36
CA VAL A 60 -6.22 4.20 -1.09
C VAL A 60 -6.82 5.34 -1.87
N LEU A 61 -6.31 5.54 -3.08
CA LEU A 61 -6.95 6.43 -4.03
C LEU A 61 -7.96 5.64 -4.85
N ASP A 62 -9.17 6.15 -4.94
CA ASP A 62 -10.24 5.59 -5.76
C ASP A 62 -10.81 6.68 -6.67
N GLN A 63 -11.25 6.28 -7.86
CA GLN A 63 -11.87 7.18 -8.82
C GLN A 63 -13.33 6.83 -8.96
N ASP A 64 -14.20 7.79 -8.62
CA ASP A 64 -15.64 7.62 -8.81
C ASP A 64 -15.94 7.42 -10.31
N PRO A 65 -16.51 6.27 -10.72
CA PRO A 65 -16.78 5.99 -12.12
C PRO A 65 -17.81 6.96 -12.73
N SER A 66 -18.62 7.63 -11.92
CA SER A 66 -19.61 8.59 -12.41
C SER A 66 -19.03 9.99 -12.62
N SER A 67 -18.40 10.57 -11.59
CA SER A 67 -17.89 11.94 -11.65
C SER A 67 -16.44 12.05 -12.11
N LEU A 68 -15.71 10.93 -12.17
CA LEU A 68 -14.27 10.84 -12.42
C LEU A 68 -13.40 11.55 -11.36
N ASN A 69 -13.99 11.96 -10.24
CA ASN A 69 -13.26 12.56 -9.13
C ASN A 69 -12.42 11.50 -8.41
N VAL A 70 -11.19 11.87 -8.07
CA VAL A 70 -10.32 11.03 -7.25
C VAL A 70 -10.54 11.38 -5.78
N HIS A 71 -10.81 10.36 -4.96
CA HIS A 71 -10.95 10.49 -3.52
C HIS A 71 -10.02 9.53 -2.79
N ALA A 72 -9.58 9.94 -1.60
CA ALA A 72 -8.83 9.08 -0.71
C ALA A 72 -9.79 8.34 0.23
N LEU A 73 -9.85 7.02 0.12
CA LEU A 73 -10.60 6.17 1.04
C LEU A 73 -9.74 5.87 2.26
N MET A 74 -10.23 6.26 3.43
CA MET A 74 -9.53 6.12 4.72
C MET A 74 -9.91 4.81 5.45
N ASP A 75 -10.91 4.11 4.95
CA ASP A 75 -11.45 2.86 5.48
C ASP A 75 -10.95 1.64 4.72
N ARG A 76 -10.33 1.80 3.53
CA ARG A 76 -9.96 0.70 2.65
C ARG A 76 -8.46 0.45 2.59
N ILE A 77 -8.11 -0.79 2.29
CA ILE A 77 -6.73 -1.24 2.16
C ILE A 77 -6.37 -1.45 0.70
N GLY A 78 -5.21 -0.93 0.32
CA GLY A 78 -4.61 -1.14 -0.99
C GLY A 78 -3.46 -2.13 -0.88
N VAL A 79 -3.31 -3.01 -1.87
CA VAL A 79 -2.21 -3.97 -1.91
C VAL A 79 -1.50 -3.89 -3.25
N HIS A 80 -0.22 -3.56 -3.18
CA HIS A 80 0.68 -3.64 -4.31
C HIS A 80 1.75 -4.71 -4.05
N VAL A 81 1.84 -5.69 -4.94
CA VAL A 81 2.90 -6.70 -4.96
C VAL A 81 3.63 -6.57 -6.29
N PHE A 82 4.95 -6.44 -6.23
CA PHE A 82 5.78 -6.21 -7.40
C PHE A 82 7.17 -6.81 -7.23
N ARG A 83 7.91 -6.98 -8.33
CA ARG A 83 9.30 -7.42 -8.37
C ARG A 83 10.19 -6.36 -8.97
N ALA A 84 11.50 -6.51 -8.74
CA ALA A 84 12.47 -5.68 -9.42
C ALA A 84 12.43 -5.93 -10.93
N GLY A 85 12.08 -4.89 -11.70
CA GLY A 85 11.98 -4.98 -13.16
C GLY A 85 10.55 -5.12 -13.70
N ASP A 86 9.53 -5.23 -12.83
CA ASP A 86 8.13 -5.17 -13.28
C ASP A 86 7.87 -3.83 -13.99
N GLU A 87 7.15 -3.88 -15.11
CA GLU A 87 6.80 -2.67 -15.85
C GLU A 87 5.95 -1.75 -14.97
N ILE A 88 6.38 -0.49 -14.86
CA ILE A 88 5.59 0.57 -14.24
C ILE A 88 4.70 1.14 -15.33
N ASP A 89 3.39 0.95 -15.17
CA ASP A 89 2.43 1.64 -16.01
C ASP A 89 2.42 3.12 -15.64
N ASN A 90 3.10 3.94 -16.43
CA ASN A 90 3.16 5.38 -16.22
C ASN A 90 1.89 6.09 -16.74
N THR A 91 0.96 5.35 -17.35
CA THR A 91 -0.31 5.88 -17.86
C THR A 91 -1.46 5.76 -16.87
N ASP A 92 -1.31 4.90 -15.86
CA ASP A 92 -2.22 4.82 -14.71
C ASP A 92 -1.65 5.63 -13.51
N PRO A 93 -2.19 6.82 -13.22
CA PRO A 93 -1.74 7.62 -12.09
C PRO A 93 -2.11 6.98 -10.74
N LEU A 94 -3.01 5.99 -10.72
CA LEU A 94 -3.44 5.24 -9.54
C LEU A 94 -2.67 3.91 -9.49
N LEU A 95 -1.39 3.98 -9.15
CA LEU A 95 -0.45 2.85 -9.06
C LEU A 95 -0.89 1.68 -8.14
N GLU A 96 -2.01 1.80 -7.42
CA GLU A 96 -2.54 0.78 -6.52
C GLU A 96 -3.33 -0.27 -7.31
N ARG A 97 -2.60 -1.25 -7.86
CA ARG A 97 -3.12 -2.36 -8.69
C ARG A 97 -4.15 -3.30 -8.02
N ALA A 98 -4.60 -3.02 -6.80
CA ALA A 98 -5.73 -3.67 -6.14
C ALA A 98 -6.17 -2.87 -4.91
N THR A 99 -7.16 -1.98 -5.06
CA THR A 99 -8.03 -1.59 -3.94
C THR A 99 -8.81 -2.83 -3.51
N THR A 100 -8.69 -3.22 -2.24
CA THR A 100 -9.37 -4.39 -1.70
C THR A 100 -10.70 -3.99 -1.07
N ASP A 101 -11.64 -4.92 -1.01
CA ASP A 101 -12.88 -4.73 -0.24
C ASP A 101 -12.67 -4.79 1.28
N LEU A 102 -11.44 -4.99 1.75
CA LEU A 102 -11.12 -5.06 3.18
C LEU A 102 -11.25 -3.68 3.82
N GLN A 103 -11.96 -3.64 4.96
CA GLN A 103 -12.23 -2.42 5.70
C GLN A 103 -11.46 -2.39 7.03
N LEU A 104 -10.96 -1.21 7.40
CA LEU A 104 -10.35 -1.00 8.71
C LEU A 104 -11.44 -0.81 9.79
N PRO A 105 -11.23 -1.34 11.01
CA PRO A 105 -10.11 -2.17 11.44
C PRO A 105 -10.27 -3.64 10.98
N LEU A 106 -9.16 -4.27 10.57
CA LEU A 106 -9.20 -5.67 10.17
C LEU A 106 -9.33 -6.62 11.36
N ASN A 107 -10.20 -7.62 11.22
CA ASN A 107 -10.25 -8.79 12.07
C ASN A 107 -9.27 -9.89 11.57
N THR A 108 -9.15 -10.99 12.33
CA THR A 108 -8.21 -12.08 12.00
C THR A 108 -8.48 -12.71 10.63
N ALA A 109 -9.74 -12.98 10.29
CA ALA A 109 -10.09 -13.61 9.01
C ALA A 109 -9.81 -12.67 7.81
N GLU A 110 -10.00 -11.37 8.00
CA GLU A 110 -9.66 -10.35 7.00
C GLU A 110 -8.14 -10.24 6.79
N ILE A 111 -7.35 -10.40 7.85
CA ILE A 111 -5.88 -10.45 7.73
C ILE A 111 -5.43 -11.71 6.99
N GLU A 112 -6.04 -12.86 7.26
CA GLU A 112 -5.77 -14.09 6.52
C GLU A 112 -6.13 -13.94 5.03
N THR A 113 -7.25 -13.27 4.74
CA THR A 113 -7.67 -12.93 3.37
C THR A 113 -6.65 -12.02 2.68
N LEU A 114 -6.15 -10.99 3.39
CA LEU A 114 -5.09 -10.11 2.91
C LEU A 114 -3.82 -10.89 2.57
N LEU A 115 -3.38 -11.79 3.46
CA LEU A 115 -2.21 -12.62 3.22
C LEU A 115 -2.39 -13.53 2.01
N ALA A 116 -3.55 -14.17 1.87
CA ALA A 116 -3.86 -15.02 0.73
C ALA A 116 -3.80 -14.23 -0.60
N LEU A 117 -4.31 -13.00 -0.62
CA LEU A 117 -4.20 -12.11 -1.78
C LEU A 117 -2.75 -11.79 -2.13
N ILE A 118 -1.93 -11.45 -1.12
CA ILE A 118 -0.52 -11.15 -1.30
C ILE A 118 0.23 -12.38 -1.85
N GLU A 119 -0.03 -13.56 -1.30
CA GLU A 119 0.58 -14.81 -1.77
C GLU A 119 0.16 -15.17 -3.20
N ALA A 120 -1.11 -14.98 -3.55
CA ALA A 120 -1.60 -15.21 -4.90
C ALA A 120 -0.89 -14.29 -5.92
N LYS A 121 -0.79 -12.99 -5.61
CA LYS A 121 -0.07 -12.03 -6.46
C LYS A 121 1.44 -12.30 -6.49
N ALA A 122 2.03 -12.74 -5.38
CA ALA A 122 3.45 -13.10 -5.31
C ALA A 122 3.81 -14.36 -6.12
N LYS A 123 2.83 -15.20 -6.47
CA LYS A 123 3.02 -16.40 -7.33
C LYS A 123 2.73 -16.13 -8.79
N ALA A 124 1.91 -15.13 -9.11
CA ALA A 124 1.63 -14.74 -10.48
C ALA A 124 2.91 -14.17 -11.14
N PRO A 125 3.20 -14.52 -12.42
CA PRO A 125 4.22 -13.81 -13.18
C PRO A 125 3.87 -12.32 -13.26
N GLY A 126 4.89 -11.46 -13.18
CA GLY A 126 4.76 -10.01 -13.31
C GLY A 126 4.46 -9.60 -14.74
#